data_AF-A0A925MSM4-F1
#
_entry.id   AF-A0A925MSM4-F1
#
_cell.length_a   1.000
_cell.length_b   1.000
_cell.length_c   1.000
_cell.angle_alpha   90.00
_cell.angle_beta   90.00
_cell.angle_gamma   90.00
#
_symmetry.space_group_name_H-M   'P 1'
#
loop_
_entity.id
_entity.type
_entity.pdbx_description
1 polymer ?
#
loop_
_entity_poly.entity_id
_entity_poly.type
_entity_poly.pdbx_seq_one_letter_code
_entity_poly.pdbx_strand_id
1 'polypeptide(L)'
;AKALVDAQLDNVTLHRAGCYVCIEGPQFSSLAESLWYRSMGAAVIGMTAMPEAKLAREAQMAYATLALVTDFDCWHPHQANVSADMAIANLFKNAANAQRVVANLVQRLHTAPPVSAAHTALATALVTQPENMSAATRQRLQALLPS
;
A
#
# COMPACT_ATOMS: atom_id res chain seq x y z
N ALA A 1 7.00 2.07 11.43
CA ALA A 1 8.26 1.91 12.18
C ALA A 1 8.07 2.11 13.68
N LYS A 2 7.98 3.36 14.18
CA LYS A 2 7.80 3.61 15.62
C LYS A 2 6.53 2.96 16.18
N ALA A 3 5.39 3.09 15.48
CA ALA A 3 4.14 2.40 15.85
C ALA A 3 4.24 0.86 15.94
N LEU A 4 5.19 0.24 15.23
CA LEU A 4 5.43 -1.21 15.33
C LEU A 4 6.29 -1.56 16.55
N VAL A 5 7.24 -0.69 16.92
CA VAL A 5 7.98 -0.79 18.19
C VAL A 5 7.01 -0.64 19.37
N ASP A 6 6.12 0.35 19.31
CA ASP A 6 5.12 0.61 20.34
C ASP A 6 4.12 -0.55 20.50
N ALA A 7 3.87 -1.30 19.41
CA ALA A 7 3.01 -2.47 19.44
C ALA A 7 3.60 -3.66 20.20
N GLN A 8 4.90 -3.64 20.55
CA GLN A 8 5.59 -4.69 21.32
C GLN A 8 5.28 -6.10 20.80
N LEU A 9 5.51 -6.31 19.50
CA LEU A 9 5.30 -7.61 18.87
C LEU A 9 6.54 -8.49 19.06
N ASP A 10 6.35 -9.65 19.66
CA ASP A 10 7.41 -10.65 19.81
C ASP A 10 7.68 -11.34 18.47
N ASN A 11 8.96 -11.60 18.17
CA ASN A 11 9.41 -12.38 17.00
C ASN A 11 8.93 -11.84 15.62
N VAL A 12 8.66 -10.54 15.49
CA VAL A 12 8.31 -9.91 14.21
C VAL A 12 9.50 -9.12 13.66
N THR A 13 9.87 -9.40 12.41
CA THR A 13 10.88 -8.62 11.68
C THR A 13 10.19 -7.56 10.81
N LEU A 14 10.58 -6.29 10.97
CA LEU A 14 10.10 -5.19 10.13
C LEU A 14 11.14 -4.83 9.07
N HIS A 15 10.75 -4.99 7.80
CA HIS A 15 11.46 -4.41 6.66
C HIS A 15 10.91 -3.01 6.37
N ARG A 16 11.78 -2.01 6.31
CA ARG A 16 11.38 -0.59 6.22
C ARG A 16 11.33 -0.03 4.80
N ALA A 17 11.94 -0.72 3.86
CA ALA A 17 12.05 -0.32 2.48
C ALA A 17 11.89 -1.55 1.59
N GLY A 18 11.38 -1.33 0.38
CA GLY A 18 11.15 -2.35 -0.61
C GLY A 18 10.30 -1.80 -1.74
N CYS A 19 10.51 -2.29 -2.96
CA CYS A 19 9.64 -1.99 -4.08
C CYS A 19 8.46 -2.97 -4.08
N TYR A 20 7.24 -2.44 -4.13
CA TYR A 20 6.02 -3.24 -4.29
C TYR A 20 5.68 -3.33 -5.78
N VAL A 21 5.57 -4.55 -6.31
CA VAL A 21 5.02 -4.78 -7.65
C VAL A 21 3.53 -5.11 -7.55
N CYS A 22 2.71 -4.36 -8.26
CA CYS A 22 1.27 -4.62 -8.36
C CYS A 22 0.99 -5.33 -9.69
N ILE A 23 0.46 -6.54 -9.62
CA ILE A 23 -0.03 -7.29 -10.79
C ILE A 23 -1.55 -7.24 -10.83
N GLU A 24 -2.14 -7.57 -11.98
CA GLU A 24 -3.59 -7.57 -12.14
C GLU A 24 -4.28 -8.70 -11.34
N GLY A 25 -3.70 -9.91 -11.37
CA GLY A 25 -4.38 -11.12 -10.89
C GLY A 25 -5.57 -11.52 -11.79
N PRO A 26 -6.45 -12.44 -11.35
CA PRO A 26 -6.46 -13.12 -10.04
C PRO A 26 -5.46 -14.29 -9.95
N GLN A 27 -4.80 -14.67 -11.04
CA GLN A 27 -3.80 -15.73 -11.04
C GLN A 27 -2.52 -15.27 -10.34
N PHE A 28 -1.87 -16.19 -9.62
CA PHE A 28 -0.49 -15.98 -9.18
C PHE A 28 0.46 -15.98 -10.38
N SER A 29 1.60 -15.35 -10.18
CA SER A 29 2.64 -15.26 -11.21
C SER A 29 3.25 -16.63 -11.50
N SER A 30 3.71 -16.79 -12.75
CA SER A 30 4.62 -17.86 -13.15
C SER A 30 6.03 -17.61 -12.63
N LEU A 31 6.86 -18.67 -12.58
CA LEU A 31 8.25 -18.56 -12.13
C LEU A 31 9.05 -17.51 -12.93
N ALA A 32 8.81 -17.45 -14.24
CA ALA A 32 9.48 -16.49 -15.11
C ALA A 32 9.12 -15.04 -14.76
N GLU A 33 7.85 -14.77 -14.47
CA GLU A 33 7.36 -13.45 -14.04
C GLU A 33 7.95 -13.09 -12.67
N SER A 34 7.91 -13.99 -11.70
CA SER A 34 8.49 -13.74 -10.37
C SER A 34 10.00 -13.47 -10.42
N LEU A 35 10.74 -14.19 -11.26
CA LEU A 35 12.17 -13.92 -11.49
C LEU A 35 12.40 -12.57 -12.18
N TRP A 36 11.53 -12.18 -13.10
CA TRP A 36 11.59 -10.87 -13.73
C TRP A 36 11.29 -9.73 -12.74
N TYR A 37 10.26 -9.86 -11.90
CA TYR A 37 9.97 -8.86 -10.87
C TYR A 37 11.13 -8.70 -9.89
N ARG A 38 11.76 -9.81 -9.49
CA ARG A 38 12.95 -9.79 -8.65
C ARG A 38 14.14 -9.12 -9.34
N SER A 39 14.35 -9.34 -10.63
CA SER A 39 15.43 -8.69 -11.38
C SER A 39 15.23 -7.18 -11.52
N MET A 40 13.98 -6.70 -11.44
CA MET A 40 13.63 -5.28 -11.34
C MET A 40 13.77 -4.71 -9.91
N GLY A 41 14.17 -5.52 -8.93
CA GLY A 41 14.32 -5.11 -7.53
C GLY A 41 13.01 -5.09 -6.73
N ALA A 42 11.95 -5.75 -7.20
CA ALA A 42 10.73 -5.94 -6.42
C ALA A 42 11.02 -6.74 -5.15
N ALA A 43 10.57 -6.23 -4.01
CA ALA A 43 10.72 -6.85 -2.69
C ALA A 43 9.44 -7.59 -2.26
N VAL A 44 8.28 -7.08 -2.66
CA VAL A 44 6.96 -7.67 -2.36
C VAL A 44 6.04 -7.55 -3.57
N ILE A 45 5.11 -8.48 -3.70
CA ILE A 45 4.12 -8.54 -4.78
C ILE A 45 2.71 -8.58 -4.18
N GLY A 46 1.74 -8.02 -4.91
CA GLY A 46 0.33 -8.20 -4.63
C GLY A 46 -0.53 -7.55 -5.71
N MET A 47 -1.81 -7.33 -5.44
CA MET A 47 -2.81 -7.00 -6.48
C MET A 47 -3.65 -5.74 -6.18
N THR A 48 -3.41 -5.03 -5.06
CA THR A 48 -4.35 -3.98 -4.60
C THR A 48 -3.76 -2.57 -4.43
N ALA A 49 -2.45 -2.43 -4.20
CA ALA A 49 -1.86 -1.11 -3.91
C ALA A 49 -1.89 -0.13 -5.10
N MET A 50 -2.14 -0.61 -6.32
CA MET A 50 -2.43 0.20 -7.50
C MET A 50 -3.81 -0.18 -8.06
N PRO A 51 -4.65 0.79 -8.45
CA PRO A 51 -4.39 2.24 -8.52
C PRO A 51 -4.57 2.99 -7.17
N GLU A 52 -4.79 2.31 -6.06
CA GLU A 52 -5.10 2.92 -4.75
C GLU A 52 -4.11 4.04 -4.35
N ALA A 53 -2.81 3.80 -4.43
CA ALA A 53 -1.80 4.79 -4.07
C ALA A 53 -1.82 6.05 -4.97
N LYS A 54 -2.19 5.89 -6.26
CA LYS A 54 -2.34 7.03 -7.18
C LYS A 54 -3.57 7.85 -6.83
N LEU A 55 -4.70 7.18 -6.60
CA LEU A 55 -5.96 7.84 -6.23
C LEU A 55 -5.82 8.58 -4.90
N ALA A 56 -5.16 7.98 -3.90
CA ALA A 56 -4.89 8.65 -2.63
C ALA A 56 -4.03 9.91 -2.81
N ARG A 57 -3.04 9.87 -3.71
CA ARG A 57 -2.21 11.05 -4.03
C ARG A 57 -3.03 12.14 -4.74
N GLU A 58 -3.88 11.78 -5.70
CA GLU A 58 -4.79 12.72 -6.36
C GLU A 58 -5.78 13.33 -5.37
N ALA A 59 -6.25 12.56 -4.39
CA ALA A 59 -7.09 13.04 -3.30
C ALA A 59 -6.34 13.84 -2.22
N GLN A 60 -5.05 14.13 -2.43
CA GLN A 60 -4.19 14.86 -1.51
C GLN A 60 -4.05 14.20 -0.12
N MET A 61 -4.12 12.88 -0.07
CA MET A 61 -3.99 12.09 1.16
C MET A 61 -2.56 11.54 1.30
N ALA A 62 -1.97 11.66 2.49
CA ALA A 62 -0.75 10.93 2.81
C ALA A 62 -1.06 9.42 2.84
N TYR A 63 -0.36 8.65 2.00
CA TYR A 63 -0.59 7.22 1.82
C TYR A 63 0.68 6.42 2.14
N ALA A 64 0.51 5.30 2.82
CA ALA A 64 1.56 4.32 3.09
C ALA A 64 0.95 2.92 3.21
N THR A 65 1.68 1.91 2.77
CA THR A 65 1.25 0.50 2.83
C THR A 65 1.98 -0.24 3.95
N LEU A 66 1.22 -0.99 4.76
CA LEU A 66 1.76 -2.03 5.64
C LEU A 66 1.54 -3.38 4.96
N ALA A 67 2.56 -3.88 4.25
CA ALA A 67 2.50 -5.17 3.59
C ALA A 67 2.78 -6.30 4.60
N LEU A 68 1.91 -7.32 4.61
CA LEU A 68 2.06 -8.51 5.44
C LEU A 68 2.50 -9.66 4.51
N VAL A 69 3.73 -10.14 4.68
CA VAL A 69 4.24 -11.24 3.85
C VAL A 69 3.52 -12.52 4.24
N THR A 70 2.82 -13.13 3.28
CA THR A 70 2.07 -14.38 3.48
C THR A 70 2.82 -15.60 2.94
N ASP A 71 3.64 -15.40 1.93
CA ASP A 71 4.34 -16.44 1.19
C ASP A 71 5.49 -15.83 0.37
N PHE A 72 6.22 -16.66 -0.36
CA PHE A 72 7.35 -16.26 -1.19
C PHE A 72 7.01 -16.25 -2.68
N ASP A 73 5.74 -16.12 -3.08
CA ASP A 73 5.33 -16.29 -4.49
C ASP A 73 5.81 -17.66 -5.04
N CYS A 74 5.89 -17.85 -6.36
CA CYS A 74 6.33 -19.13 -6.93
C CYS A 74 7.86 -19.25 -7.16
N TRP A 75 8.68 -18.29 -6.71
CA TRP A 75 10.13 -18.31 -6.98
C TRP A 75 10.92 -19.20 -6.03
N HIS A 76 10.38 -19.55 -4.86
CA HIS A 76 11.14 -20.25 -3.83
C HIS A 76 11.17 -21.77 -4.10
N PRO A 77 12.35 -22.38 -4.34
CA PRO A 77 12.47 -23.76 -4.84
C PRO A 77 12.06 -24.84 -3.83
N HIS A 78 11.95 -24.50 -2.54
CA HIS A 78 11.63 -25.44 -1.46
C HIS A 78 10.27 -25.18 -0.80
N GLN A 79 9.49 -24.22 -1.31
CA GLN A 79 8.13 -23.98 -0.84
C GLN A 79 7.14 -24.47 -1.88
N ALA A 80 6.05 -25.11 -1.44
CA ALA A 80 4.96 -25.45 -2.32
C ALA A 80 4.43 -24.18 -3.00
N ASN A 81 4.01 -24.30 -4.27
CA ASN A 81 3.39 -23.20 -5.02
C ASN A 81 2.30 -22.53 -4.17
N VAL A 82 2.24 -21.21 -4.22
CA VAL A 82 1.27 -20.43 -3.45
C VAL A 82 -0.14 -20.88 -3.80
N SER A 83 -0.92 -21.20 -2.77
CA SER A 83 -2.36 -21.36 -2.87
C SER A 83 -3.06 -20.22 -2.13
N ALA A 84 -4.27 -19.88 -2.59
CA ALA A 84 -5.09 -18.88 -1.92
C ALA A 84 -5.32 -19.23 -0.43
N ASP A 85 -5.52 -20.51 -0.11
CA ASP A 85 -5.74 -20.98 1.25
C ASP A 85 -4.52 -20.76 2.16
N MET A 86 -3.31 -21.01 1.66
CA MET A 86 -2.07 -20.76 2.42
C MET A 86 -1.88 -19.26 2.67
N ALA A 87 -2.11 -18.44 1.65
CA ALA A 87 -2.00 -16.99 1.77
C ALA A 87 -3.00 -16.45 2.80
N ILE A 88 -4.27 -16.89 2.73
CA ILE A 88 -5.34 -16.50 3.66
C ILE A 88 -5.03 -16.96 5.08
N ALA A 89 -4.56 -18.20 5.28
CA ALA A 89 -4.23 -18.71 6.61
C ALA A 89 -3.10 -17.91 7.28
N ASN A 90 -2.05 -17.57 6.53
CA ASN A 90 -0.96 -16.73 7.04
C ASN A 90 -1.40 -15.28 7.24
N LEU A 91 -2.28 -14.75 6.39
CA LEU A 91 -2.88 -13.44 6.57
C LEU A 91 -3.63 -13.34 7.90
N PHE A 92 -4.49 -14.32 8.23
CA PHE A 92 -5.23 -14.33 9.49
C PHE A 92 -4.30 -14.41 10.71
N LYS A 93 -3.22 -15.19 10.64
CA LYS A 93 -2.20 -15.22 11.70
C LYS A 93 -1.53 -13.84 11.88
N ASN A 94 -1.28 -13.14 10.79
CA ASN A 94 -0.65 -11.82 10.82
C ASN A 94 -1.64 -10.66 11.14
N ALA A 95 -2.94 -10.88 10.99
CA ALA A 95 -3.96 -9.85 11.14
C ALA A 95 -4.01 -9.26 12.55
N ALA A 96 -3.89 -10.10 13.60
CA ALA A 96 -3.88 -9.63 14.98
C ALA A 96 -2.69 -8.68 15.26
N ASN A 97 -1.52 -9.00 14.71
CA ASN A 97 -0.33 -8.16 14.79
C ASN A 97 -0.56 -6.83 14.03
N ALA A 98 -1.12 -6.90 12.82
CA ALA A 98 -1.42 -5.72 12.03
C ALA A 98 -2.42 -4.78 12.73
N GLN A 99 -3.47 -5.32 13.36
CA GLN A 99 -4.44 -4.54 14.12
C GLN A 99 -3.78 -3.76 15.27
N ARG A 100 -2.89 -4.40 16.04
CA ARG A 100 -2.12 -3.73 17.11
C ARG A 100 -1.25 -2.59 16.57
N VAL A 101 -0.57 -2.81 15.44
CA VAL A 101 0.26 -1.79 14.79
C VAL A 101 -0.58 -0.62 14.31
N VAL A 102 -1.73 -0.89 13.68
CA VAL A 102 -2.64 0.16 13.18
C VAL A 102 -3.22 0.97 14.33
N ALA A 103 -3.64 0.35 15.43
CA ALA A 103 -4.16 1.06 16.60
C ALA A 103 -3.13 2.05 17.17
N ASN A 104 -1.87 1.62 17.33
CA ASN A 104 -0.78 2.49 17.78
C ASN A 104 -0.46 3.59 16.76
N LEU A 105 -0.53 3.28 15.46
CA LEU A 105 -0.32 4.27 14.41
C LEU A 105 -1.36 5.39 14.47
N VAL A 106 -2.65 5.05 14.61
CA VAL A 106 -3.74 6.04 14.69
C VAL A 106 -3.56 6.98 15.87
N GLN A 107 -3.20 6.47 17.05
CA GLN A 107 -2.92 7.29 18.23
C GLN A 107 -1.76 8.28 17.99
N ARG A 108 -0.73 7.84 17.26
CA ARG A 108 0.43 8.67 16.92
C ARG A 108 0.12 9.71 15.85
N LEU A 109 -0.69 9.37 14.85
CA LEU A 109 -1.14 10.31 13.84
C LEU A 109 -2.06 11.39 14.43
N HIS A 110 -2.87 11.04 15.43
CA HIS A 110 -3.72 12.00 16.14
C HIS A 110 -2.88 13.02 16.94
N THR A 111 -1.85 12.53 17.65
CA THR A 111 -1.01 13.38 18.51
C THR A 111 0.03 14.19 17.74
N ALA A 112 0.53 13.66 16.62
CA ALA A 112 1.53 14.30 15.79
C ALA A 112 1.27 14.01 14.30
N PRO A 113 0.32 14.72 13.67
CA PRO A 113 0.04 14.58 12.26
C PRO A 113 1.29 14.91 11.43
N PRO A 114 1.75 14.03 10.53
CA PRO A 114 2.94 14.31 9.73
C PRO A 114 2.62 15.33 8.64
N VAL A 115 3.58 16.22 8.36
CA VAL A 115 3.56 17.00 7.14
C VAL A 115 3.93 16.08 5.97
N SER A 116 3.16 16.15 4.89
CA SER A 116 3.36 15.32 3.70
C SER A 116 3.22 16.17 2.44
N ALA A 117 4.12 15.95 1.47
CA ALA A 117 4.00 16.55 0.14
C ALA A 117 2.71 16.13 -0.59
N ALA A 118 2.07 15.03 -0.15
CA ALA A 118 0.79 14.59 -0.71
C ALA A 118 -0.34 15.59 -0.42
N HIS A 119 -0.31 16.30 0.71
CA HIS A 119 -1.38 17.22 1.12
C HIS A 119 -1.53 18.43 0.19
N THR A 120 -0.53 18.70 -0.64
CA THR A 120 -0.53 19.79 -1.64
C THR A 120 -0.29 19.27 -3.05
N ALA A 121 -0.51 17.97 -3.30
CA ALA A 121 -0.13 17.33 -4.56
C ALA A 121 -0.87 17.91 -5.78
N LEU A 122 -2.12 18.37 -5.61
CA LEU A 122 -2.88 18.93 -6.72
C LEU A 122 -2.50 20.38 -7.06
N ALA A 123 -1.89 21.11 -6.12
CA ALA A 123 -1.59 22.53 -6.28
C ALA A 123 -0.74 22.83 -7.52
N THR A 124 0.14 21.91 -7.92
CA THR A 124 1.00 22.04 -9.11
C THR A 124 0.68 21.04 -10.21
N ALA A 125 -0.23 20.09 -9.97
CA ALA A 125 -0.57 19.03 -10.92
C ALA A 125 -1.87 19.32 -11.69
N LEU A 126 -2.72 20.22 -11.19
CA LEU A 126 -3.96 20.59 -11.83
C LEU A 126 -3.71 21.56 -12.99
N VAL A 127 -3.83 21.08 -14.23
CA VAL A 127 -3.67 21.90 -15.44
C VAL A 127 -4.94 22.71 -15.74
N THR A 128 -6.10 22.08 -15.63
CA THR A 128 -7.39 22.74 -15.88
C THR A 128 -7.83 23.49 -14.62
N GLN A 129 -7.87 24.81 -14.71
CA GLN A 129 -8.33 25.63 -13.58
C GLN A 129 -9.81 25.34 -13.24
N PRO A 130 -10.19 25.32 -11.95
CA PRO A 130 -11.57 25.02 -11.53
C PRO A 130 -12.62 25.88 -12.24
N GLU A 131 -12.35 27.16 -12.48
CA GLU A 131 -13.19 28.12 -13.22
C GLU A 131 -13.50 27.68 -14.66
N ASN A 132 -12.59 26.93 -15.29
CA ASN A 132 -12.73 26.45 -16.67
C ASN A 132 -13.36 25.04 -16.76
N MET A 133 -13.66 24.42 -15.62
CA MET A 133 -14.33 23.12 -15.59
C MET A 133 -15.83 23.26 -15.85
N SER A 134 -16.41 22.32 -16.60
CA SER A 134 -17.86 22.21 -16.70
C SER A 134 -18.49 21.96 -15.32
N ALA A 135 -19.74 22.40 -15.13
CA ALA A 135 -20.46 22.22 -13.86
C ALA A 135 -20.49 20.74 -13.41
N ALA A 136 -20.72 19.81 -14.34
CA ALA A 136 -20.72 18.37 -14.05
C ALA A 136 -19.34 17.86 -13.58
N THR A 137 -18.24 18.35 -14.17
CA THR A 137 -16.88 17.95 -13.77
C THR A 137 -16.54 18.50 -12.39
N ARG A 138 -16.85 19.79 -12.15
CA ARG A 138 -16.60 20.42 -10.85
C ARG A 138 -17.36 19.72 -9.74
N GLN A 139 -18.62 19.35 -9.97
CA GLN A 139 -19.42 18.58 -9.02
C GLN A 139 -18.80 17.20 -8.74
N ARG A 140 -18.36 16.48 -9.77
CA ARG A 140 -17.74 15.16 -9.62
C ARG A 140 -16.44 15.20 -8.81
N LEU A 141 -15.64 16.26 -8.97
CA LEU A 141 -14.32 16.41 -8.34
C LEU A 141 -14.36 17.26 -7.07
N GLN A 142 -15.53 17.69 -6.60
CA GLN A 142 -15.68 18.69 -5.54
C GLN A 142 -14.90 18.36 -4.25
N ALA A 143 -14.78 17.08 -3.90
CA ALA A 143 -14.09 16.64 -2.69
C ALA A 143 -12.56 16.64 -2.82
N LEU A 144 -12.04 16.75 -4.05
CA LEU A 144 -10.62 16.70 -4.37
C LEU A 144 -10.06 18.10 -4.66
N LEU A 145 -10.89 19.00 -5.19
CA LEU A 145 -10.46 20.35 -5.54
C LEU A 145 -10.03 21.13 -4.29
N PRO A 146 -8.96 21.94 -4.38
CA PRO A 146 -8.59 22.84 -3.29
C PRO A 146 -9.74 23.82 -3.02
N SER A 147 -10.02 24.01 -1.74
CA SER A 147 -10.97 25.00 -1.23
C SER A 147 -10.47 26.42 -1.38
#